data_AF-A0A1B5L486-F1
#
_entry.id   AF-A0A1B5L486-F1
#
_cell.length_a   1.000
_cell.length_b   1.000
_cell.length_c   1.000
_cell.angle_alpha   90.00
_cell.angle_beta   90.00
_cell.angle_gamma   90.00
#
_symmetry.space_group_name_H-M   'P 1'
#
loop_
_entity.id
_entity.type
_entity.pdbx_description
1 polymer ?
#
loop_
_entity_poly.entity_id
_entity_poly.type
_entity_poly.pdbx_seq_one_letter_code
_entity_poly.pdbx_strand_id
1 'polypeptide(L)'
;MQKWILALPTDTEPRRERKALLQKELGELIERLGQRPGLGHDGLVFAHCDLLCANVIIHRDNEAEPSVSFIDYEYGTPSPVAFDIANHFAEWVGYNCDYSAIPTHPQRLAFIREYISTYAKLSGDMMDEEAETRKLMDEVDLFRGVPGFFWGIWSLIQATISHIDFDYASYAEERLGEYWAYKSEVDGSRAASGKEPSLRERRWASDE
;
A
#
# COMPACT_ATOMS: atom_id res chain seq x y z
N MET A 1 -9.79 -0.64 -8.55
CA MET A 1 -9.55 0.76 -8.98
C MET A 1 -10.34 1.20 -10.21
N GLN A 2 -10.09 0.69 -11.44
CA GLN A 2 -10.76 1.19 -12.67
C GLN A 2 -12.30 1.26 -12.55
N LYS A 3 -12.94 0.18 -12.07
CA LYS A 3 -14.40 0.14 -11.87
C LYS A 3 -14.90 1.21 -10.89
N TRP A 4 -14.14 1.47 -9.81
CA TRP A 4 -14.46 2.51 -8.84
C TRP A 4 -14.35 3.90 -9.46
N ILE A 5 -13.26 4.21 -10.15
CA ILE A 5 -13.11 5.51 -10.84
C ILE A 5 -14.26 5.74 -11.82
N LEU A 6 -14.65 4.72 -12.58
CA LEU A 6 -15.77 4.80 -13.52
C LEU A 6 -17.13 5.04 -12.84
N ALA A 7 -17.29 4.55 -11.61
CA ALA A 7 -18.51 4.72 -10.81
C ALA A 7 -18.59 6.07 -10.07
N LEU A 8 -17.49 6.85 -10.01
CA LEU A 8 -17.51 8.17 -9.38
C LEU A 8 -18.53 9.10 -10.04
N PRO A 9 -19.24 9.93 -9.24
CA PRO A 9 -20.24 10.86 -9.76
C PRO A 9 -19.60 11.90 -10.69
N THR A 10 -20.38 12.40 -11.65
CA THR A 10 -19.92 13.34 -12.70
C THR A 10 -20.91 14.49 -12.96
N ASP A 11 -21.81 14.73 -12.02
CA ASP A 11 -22.87 15.75 -12.10
C ASP A 11 -22.31 17.18 -12.10
N THR A 12 -21.23 17.43 -11.36
CA THR A 12 -20.53 18.73 -11.33
C THR A 12 -19.23 18.71 -12.12
N GLU A 13 -18.78 19.89 -12.53
CA GLU A 13 -17.49 20.05 -13.23
C GLU A 13 -16.29 19.61 -12.36
N PRO A 14 -16.16 20.00 -11.07
CA PRO A 14 -15.09 19.50 -10.22
C PRO A 14 -15.08 17.97 -10.07
N ARG A 15 -16.25 17.34 -10.05
CA ARG A 15 -16.37 15.87 -10.00
C ARG A 15 -15.88 15.21 -11.31
N ARG A 16 -16.18 15.81 -12.47
CA ARG A 16 -15.66 15.38 -13.77
C ARG A 16 -14.15 15.51 -13.85
N GLU A 17 -13.61 16.65 -13.42
CA GLU A 17 -12.16 16.90 -13.40
C GLU A 17 -11.43 15.91 -12.48
N ARG A 18 -11.94 15.68 -11.27
CA ARG A 18 -11.38 14.70 -10.34
C ARG A 18 -11.35 13.30 -10.93
N LYS A 19 -12.45 12.85 -11.54
CA LYS A 19 -12.51 11.54 -12.21
C LYS A 19 -11.49 11.43 -13.34
N ALA A 20 -11.35 12.48 -14.16
CA ALA A 20 -10.37 12.52 -15.24
C ALA A 20 -8.93 12.46 -14.71
N LEU A 21 -8.63 13.20 -13.63
CA LEU A 21 -7.34 13.15 -12.96
C LEU A 21 -7.04 11.73 -12.47
N LEU A 22 -7.93 11.12 -11.68
CA LEU A 22 -7.73 9.76 -11.16
C LEU A 22 -7.58 8.74 -12.29
N GLN A 23 -8.30 8.89 -13.39
CA GLN A 23 -8.17 8.01 -14.56
C GLN A 23 -6.79 8.12 -15.21
N LYS A 24 -6.26 9.34 -15.33
CA LYS A 24 -4.92 9.60 -15.86
C LYS A 24 -3.86 8.96 -14.95
N GLU A 25 -3.96 9.20 -13.65
CA GLU A 25 -3.03 8.64 -12.65
C GLU A 25 -3.03 7.11 -12.63
N LEU A 26 -4.21 6.50 -12.74
CA LEU A 26 -4.29 5.04 -12.84
C LEU A 26 -3.59 4.53 -14.10
N GLY A 27 -3.70 5.24 -15.23
CA GLY A 27 -2.98 4.92 -16.46
C GLY A 27 -1.46 4.95 -16.26
N GLU A 28 -0.94 6.04 -15.69
CA GLU A 28 0.49 6.19 -15.39
C GLU A 28 0.99 5.10 -14.41
N LEU A 29 0.18 4.74 -13.40
CA LEU A 29 0.52 3.65 -12.49
C LEU A 29 0.59 2.29 -13.20
N ILE A 30 -0.36 1.99 -14.09
CA ILE A 30 -0.36 0.74 -14.85
C ILE A 30 0.87 0.67 -15.76
N GLU A 31 1.20 1.76 -16.47
CA GLU A 31 2.37 1.81 -17.35
C GLU A 31 3.67 1.61 -16.57
N ARG A 32 3.78 2.18 -15.37
CA ARG A 32 4.99 2.14 -14.55
C ARG A 32 5.15 0.85 -13.75
N LEU A 33 4.05 0.29 -13.26
CA LEU A 33 4.05 -0.80 -12.27
C LEU A 33 3.38 -2.10 -12.75
N GLY A 34 2.72 -2.10 -13.90
CA GLY A 34 1.90 -3.24 -14.36
C GLY A 34 2.68 -4.47 -14.84
N GLN A 35 3.95 -4.33 -15.22
CA GLN A 35 4.81 -5.44 -15.66
C GLN A 35 6.17 -5.35 -14.98
N ARG A 36 6.26 -5.92 -13.77
CA ARG A 36 7.51 -5.96 -12.99
C ARG A 36 7.86 -7.39 -12.64
N PRO A 37 9.15 -7.78 -12.73
CA PRO A 37 9.59 -9.06 -12.23
C PRO A 37 9.41 -9.10 -10.71
N GLY A 38 9.06 -10.27 -10.18
CA GLY A 38 8.87 -10.45 -8.75
C GLY A 38 8.76 -11.92 -8.39
N LEU A 39 8.56 -12.18 -7.10
CA LEU A 39 8.28 -13.52 -6.60
C LEU A 39 6.93 -14.04 -7.10
N GLY A 40 6.78 -15.37 -7.11
CA GLY A 40 5.57 -16.04 -7.57
C GLY A 40 5.52 -16.27 -9.08
N HIS A 41 4.35 -16.65 -9.57
CA HIS A 41 4.14 -16.95 -10.99
C HIS A 41 3.87 -15.65 -11.74
N ASP A 42 4.68 -15.36 -12.77
CA ASP A 42 4.63 -14.12 -13.54
C ASP A 42 4.74 -12.84 -12.67
N GLY A 43 5.47 -12.93 -11.55
CA GLY A 43 5.64 -11.82 -10.60
C GLY A 43 4.44 -11.59 -9.67
N LEU A 44 3.49 -12.53 -9.61
CA LEU A 44 2.29 -12.45 -8.80
C LEU A 44 2.22 -13.60 -7.79
N VAL A 45 1.74 -13.27 -6.59
CA VAL A 45 1.35 -14.23 -5.54
C VAL A 45 -0.12 -14.05 -5.22
N PHE A 46 -0.72 -15.02 -4.51
CA PHE A 46 -1.99 -14.75 -3.86
C PHE A 46 -1.75 -13.78 -2.69
N ALA A 47 -2.22 -12.54 -2.85
CA ALA A 47 -2.12 -11.48 -1.87
C ALA A 47 -3.46 -11.28 -1.17
N HIS A 48 -3.41 -10.82 0.08
CA HIS A 48 -4.61 -10.46 0.83
C HIS A 48 -5.17 -9.10 0.39
N CYS A 49 -4.29 -8.17 0.03
CA CYS A 49 -4.57 -6.81 -0.43
C CYS A 49 -5.22 -5.87 0.61
N ASP A 50 -5.41 -6.32 1.84
CA ASP A 50 -6.07 -5.56 2.92
C ASP A 50 -5.59 -5.97 4.31
N LEU A 51 -4.27 -6.05 4.50
CA LEU A 51 -3.65 -6.47 5.77
C LEU A 51 -3.56 -5.34 6.81
N LEU A 52 -4.71 -4.76 7.18
CA LEU A 52 -4.79 -3.90 8.37
C LEU A 52 -4.79 -4.74 9.67
N CYS A 53 -4.52 -4.10 10.81
CA CYS A 53 -4.35 -4.80 12.09
C CYS A 53 -5.59 -5.60 12.52
N ALA A 54 -6.79 -5.18 12.14
CA ALA A 54 -8.03 -5.90 12.45
C ALA A 54 -8.14 -7.26 11.73
N ASN A 55 -7.44 -7.43 10.61
CA ASN A 55 -7.41 -8.65 9.81
C ASN A 55 -6.28 -9.62 10.25
N VAL A 56 -5.51 -9.26 11.29
CA VAL A 56 -4.41 -10.07 11.83
C VAL A 56 -4.78 -10.62 13.21
N ILE A 57 -5.07 -11.93 13.25
CA ILE A 57 -5.47 -12.62 14.48
C ILE A 57 -4.24 -13.30 15.10
N ILE A 58 -3.87 -12.86 16.30
CA ILE A 58 -2.77 -13.45 17.08
C ILE A 58 -3.36 -14.46 18.06
N HIS A 59 -3.07 -15.74 17.84
CA HIS A 59 -3.41 -16.82 18.77
C HIS A 59 -2.30 -16.94 19.81
N ARG A 60 -2.65 -16.70 21.07
CA ARG A 60 -1.74 -16.83 22.20
C ARG A 60 -2.17 -18.03 23.03
N ASP A 61 -1.29 -19.01 23.13
CA ASP A 61 -1.40 -20.10 24.09
C ASP A 61 -0.25 -19.95 25.10
N ASN A 62 -0.51 -20.21 26.38
CA ASN A 62 0.49 -20.04 27.44
C ASN A 62 1.63 -21.07 27.34
N GLU A 63 1.46 -22.15 26.57
CA GLU A 63 2.43 -23.24 26.44
C GLU A 63 3.07 -23.37 25.05
N ALA A 64 2.72 -22.51 24.09
CA ALA A 64 3.23 -22.58 22.71
C ALA A 64 3.64 -21.20 22.17
N GLU A 65 4.51 -21.20 21.15
CA GLU A 65 4.85 -19.98 20.42
C GLU A 65 3.57 -19.36 19.81
N PRO A 66 3.41 -18.02 19.88
CA PRO A 66 2.27 -17.35 19.27
C PRO A 66 2.17 -17.69 17.79
N SER A 67 0.95 -17.95 17.32
CA SER A 67 0.68 -18.14 15.90
C SER A 67 -0.21 -17.03 15.37
N VAL A 68 -0.14 -16.80 14.06
CA VAL A 68 -0.90 -15.73 13.39
C VAL A 68 -1.78 -16.34 12.31
N SER A 69 -3.01 -15.86 12.20
CA SER A 69 -3.90 -16.13 11.09
C SER A 69 -4.43 -14.83 10.52
N PHE A 70 -4.66 -14.81 9.21
CA PHE A 70 -5.34 -13.70 8.55
C PHE A 70 -6.81 -14.07 8.28
N ILE A 71 -7.68 -13.07 8.29
CA ILE A 71 -9.11 -13.19 8.00
C ILE A 71 -9.53 -12.11 7.01
N ASP A 72 -10.73 -12.24 6.44
CA ASP A 72 -11.35 -11.23 5.58
C ASP A 72 -10.63 -10.98 4.23
N TYR A 73 -10.54 -12.03 3.42
CA TYR A 73 -9.93 -12.01 2.09
C TYR A 73 -10.83 -11.40 1.00
N GLU A 74 -11.70 -10.43 1.31
CA GLU A 74 -12.65 -9.88 0.32
C GLU A 74 -11.96 -9.17 -0.86
N TYR A 75 -10.76 -8.62 -0.64
CA TYR A 75 -9.90 -8.04 -1.67
C TYR A 75 -8.83 -9.00 -2.19
N GLY A 76 -8.79 -10.25 -1.70
CA GLY A 76 -7.77 -11.23 -2.02
C GLY A 76 -7.70 -11.52 -3.53
N THR A 77 -6.53 -11.33 -4.12
CA THR A 77 -6.32 -11.47 -5.57
C THR A 77 -4.86 -11.77 -5.89
N PRO A 78 -4.54 -12.35 -7.06
CA PRO A 78 -3.18 -12.29 -7.59
C PRO A 78 -2.67 -10.86 -7.62
N SER A 79 -1.54 -10.59 -6.97
CA SER A 79 -0.93 -9.27 -6.85
C SER A 79 0.58 -9.38 -6.66
N PRO A 80 1.38 -8.34 -7.01
CA PRO A 80 2.77 -8.28 -6.63
C PRO A 80 2.93 -8.28 -5.11
N VAL A 81 3.91 -9.04 -4.60
CA VAL A 81 4.26 -9.06 -3.16
C VAL A 81 4.49 -7.64 -2.63
N ALA A 82 5.12 -6.79 -3.44
CA ALA A 82 5.42 -5.42 -3.10
C ALA A 82 4.17 -4.58 -2.79
N PHE A 83 3.05 -4.82 -3.46
CA PHE A 83 1.80 -4.13 -3.15
C PHE A 83 1.27 -4.55 -1.78
N ASP A 84 1.21 -5.86 -1.49
CA ASP A 84 0.62 -6.35 -0.24
C ASP A 84 1.44 -5.92 0.98
N ILE A 85 2.77 -5.95 0.86
CA ILE A 85 3.69 -5.45 1.90
C ILE A 85 3.61 -3.92 2.04
N ALA A 86 3.63 -3.17 0.93
CA ALA A 86 3.48 -1.71 0.99
C ALA A 86 2.13 -1.30 1.60
N ASN A 87 1.06 -2.03 1.29
CA ASN A 87 -0.25 -1.85 1.90
C ASN A 87 -0.20 -2.13 3.39
N HIS A 88 0.34 -3.28 3.82
CA HIS A 88 0.48 -3.60 5.23
C HIS A 88 1.23 -2.49 6.01
N PHE A 89 2.34 -1.97 5.47
CA PHE A 89 3.05 -0.84 6.08
C PHE A 89 2.25 0.47 6.11
N ALA A 90 1.46 0.74 5.07
CA ALA A 90 0.58 1.91 5.03
C ALA A 90 -0.56 1.83 6.05
N GLU A 91 -0.91 0.64 6.54
CA GLU A 91 -1.94 0.44 7.58
C GLU A 91 -1.44 0.60 9.02
N TRP A 92 -0.12 0.78 9.24
CA TRP A 92 0.42 1.02 10.59
C TRP A 92 -0.10 2.33 11.21
N VAL A 93 -0.54 3.27 10.37
CA VAL A 93 -1.11 4.57 10.79
C VAL A 93 -2.53 4.44 11.36
N GLY A 94 -3.19 3.30 11.10
CA GLY A 94 -4.58 3.02 11.48
C GLY A 94 -5.59 4.02 10.89
N TYR A 95 -6.85 3.93 11.34
CA TYR A 95 -7.92 4.81 10.87
C TYR A 95 -7.73 6.30 11.20
N ASN A 96 -6.86 6.62 12.17
CA ASN A 96 -6.56 8.00 12.56
C ASN A 96 -5.45 8.63 11.72
N CYS A 97 -4.88 7.89 10.76
CA CYS A 97 -3.78 8.35 9.92
C CYS A 97 -2.60 8.93 10.71
N ASP A 98 -2.23 8.29 11.82
CA ASP A 98 -1.06 8.67 12.61
C ASP A 98 0.23 8.30 11.86
N TYR A 99 0.71 9.23 11.03
CA TYR A 99 1.90 9.05 10.22
C TYR A 99 3.19 8.87 11.03
N SER A 100 3.19 9.12 12.34
CA SER A 100 4.34 8.79 13.19
C SER A 100 4.58 7.27 13.27
N ALA A 101 3.51 6.47 13.11
CA ALA A 101 3.55 5.02 13.18
C ALA A 101 4.08 4.33 11.90
N ILE A 102 4.30 5.06 10.80
CA ILE A 102 4.90 4.48 9.58
C ILE A 102 6.21 3.78 9.93
N PRO A 103 6.42 2.53 9.47
CA PRO A 103 7.63 1.79 9.80
C PRO A 103 8.84 2.43 9.14
N THR A 104 9.96 2.50 9.85
CA THR A 104 11.25 3.03 9.38
C THR A 104 11.93 2.08 8.43
N HIS A 105 12.98 2.53 7.75
CA HIS A 105 13.75 1.69 6.85
C HIS A 105 14.27 0.41 7.53
N PRO A 106 14.88 0.44 8.73
CA PRO A 106 15.27 -0.78 9.47
C PRO A 106 14.10 -1.72 9.80
N GLN A 107 12.94 -1.17 10.16
CA GLN A 107 11.76 -1.98 10.48
C GLN A 107 11.22 -2.71 9.24
N ARG A 108 11.13 -1.99 8.10
CA ARG A 108 10.73 -2.59 6.82
C ARG A 108 11.74 -3.64 6.35
N LEU A 109 13.04 -3.36 6.49
CA LEU A 109 14.11 -4.29 6.15
C LEU A 109 14.03 -5.57 6.99
N ALA A 110 13.78 -5.47 8.30
CA ALA A 110 13.62 -6.63 9.16
C ALA A 110 12.42 -7.51 8.74
N PHE A 111 11.28 -6.88 8.46
CA PHE A 111 10.09 -7.59 7.97
C PHE A 111 10.34 -8.27 6.62
N ILE A 112 10.96 -7.57 5.67
CA ILE A 112 11.23 -8.11 4.33
C ILE A 112 12.24 -9.25 4.38
N ARG A 113 13.28 -9.17 5.21
CA ARG A 113 14.22 -10.28 5.41
C ARG A 113 13.52 -11.54 5.92
N GLU A 114 12.66 -11.40 6.93
CA GLU A 114 11.90 -12.53 7.46
C GLU A 114 10.96 -13.13 6.41
N TYR A 115 10.29 -12.27 5.62
CA TYR A 115 9.45 -12.69 4.52
C TYR A 115 10.23 -13.49 3.47
N ILE A 116 11.38 -12.99 3.00
CA ILE A 116 12.20 -13.66 1.99
C ILE A 116 12.72 -14.99 2.52
N SER A 117 13.24 -15.02 3.75
CA SER A 117 13.77 -16.24 4.34
C SER A 117 12.70 -17.31 4.52
N THR A 118 11.51 -16.89 4.99
CA THR A 118 10.34 -17.78 5.10
C THR A 118 9.86 -18.25 3.73
N TYR A 119 9.80 -17.36 2.73
CA TYR A 119 9.40 -17.70 1.37
C TYR A 119 10.34 -18.75 0.77
N ALA A 120 11.66 -18.55 0.82
CA ALA A 120 12.65 -19.50 0.31
C ALA A 120 12.52 -20.88 0.98
N LYS A 121 12.35 -20.90 2.30
CA LYS A 121 12.14 -22.12 3.08
C LYS A 121 10.87 -22.87 2.67
N LEU A 122 9.77 -22.15 2.44
CA LEU A 122 8.47 -22.75 2.13
C LEU A 122 8.31 -23.14 0.66
N SER A 123 8.88 -22.37 -0.27
CA SER A 123 8.84 -22.70 -1.70
C SER A 123 9.83 -23.79 -2.07
N GLY A 124 10.93 -23.92 -1.31
CA GLY A 124 12.04 -24.83 -1.64
C GLY A 124 12.94 -24.31 -2.75
N ASP A 125 12.76 -23.05 -3.17
CA ASP A 125 13.58 -22.41 -4.18
C ASP A 125 14.95 -22.03 -3.59
N MET A 126 16.03 -22.33 -4.32
CA MET A 126 17.33 -21.76 -4.01
C MET A 126 17.40 -20.33 -4.55
N MET A 127 17.55 -19.35 -3.65
CA MET A 127 17.72 -17.95 -4.01
C MET A 127 18.78 -17.28 -3.14
N ASP A 128 19.35 -16.18 -3.65
CA ASP A 128 20.18 -15.29 -2.85
C ASP A 128 19.25 -14.39 -2.01
N GLU A 129 18.99 -14.81 -0.78
CA GLU A 129 18.04 -14.12 0.13
C GLU A 129 18.36 -12.63 0.32
N GLU A 130 19.64 -12.26 0.32
CA GLU A 130 20.06 -10.88 0.56
C GLU A 130 19.95 -10.04 -0.73
N ALA A 131 20.17 -10.64 -1.91
CA ALA A 131 19.82 -10.00 -3.18
C ALA A 131 18.30 -9.85 -3.38
N GLU A 132 17.51 -10.86 -3.05
CA GLU A 132 16.04 -10.80 -3.14
C GLU A 132 15.44 -9.83 -2.11
N THR A 133 16.04 -9.74 -0.91
CA THR A 133 15.68 -8.73 0.09
C THR A 133 15.86 -7.31 -0.47
N ARG A 134 17.01 -7.01 -1.08
CA ARG A 134 17.24 -5.69 -1.69
C ARG A 134 16.25 -5.39 -2.82
N LYS A 135 16.03 -6.34 -3.71
CA LYS A 135 15.04 -6.20 -4.79
C LYS A 135 13.64 -5.92 -4.23
N LEU A 136 13.20 -6.67 -3.22
CA LEU A 136 11.87 -6.49 -2.64
C LEU A 136 11.76 -5.16 -1.86
N MET A 137 12.83 -4.70 -1.20
CA MET A 137 12.87 -3.36 -0.61
C MET A 137 12.67 -2.27 -1.67
N ASP A 138 13.38 -2.35 -2.80
CA ASP A 138 13.25 -1.40 -3.91
C ASP A 138 11.84 -1.43 -4.52
N GLU A 139 11.28 -2.63 -4.73
CA GLU A 139 9.92 -2.77 -5.23
C GLU A 139 8.88 -2.20 -4.25
N VAL A 140 8.98 -2.50 -2.95
CA VAL A 140 8.06 -1.93 -1.94
C VAL A 140 8.15 -0.40 -1.91
N ASP A 141 9.34 0.18 -2.08
CA ASP A 141 9.49 1.64 -2.20
C ASP A 141 8.75 2.22 -3.40
N LEU A 142 8.79 1.53 -4.56
CA LEU A 142 8.05 1.93 -5.76
C LEU A 142 6.53 1.86 -5.57
N PHE A 143 6.04 0.92 -4.75
CA PHE A 143 4.61 0.76 -4.48
C PHE A 143 4.10 1.60 -3.30
N ARG A 144 4.97 2.28 -2.53
CA ARG A 144 4.60 2.91 -1.25
C ARG A 144 3.44 3.91 -1.29
N GLY A 145 3.19 4.55 -2.43
CA GLY A 145 2.05 5.47 -2.60
C GLY A 145 0.77 4.82 -3.11
N VAL A 146 0.85 3.62 -3.68
CA VAL A 146 -0.28 2.91 -4.30
C VAL A 146 -1.41 2.60 -3.31
N PRO A 147 -1.15 2.19 -2.05
CA PRO A 147 -2.20 2.01 -1.05
C PRO A 147 -3.04 3.26 -0.81
N GLY A 148 -2.40 4.44 -0.72
CA GLY A 148 -3.09 5.71 -0.57
C GLY A 148 -4.03 6.01 -1.74
N PHE A 149 -3.59 5.71 -2.97
CA PHE A 149 -4.42 5.85 -4.16
C PHE A 149 -5.59 4.86 -4.18
N PHE A 150 -5.32 3.60 -3.85
CA PHE A 150 -6.30 2.52 -3.83
C PHE A 150 -7.42 2.80 -2.83
N TRP A 151 -7.06 3.04 -1.56
CA TRP A 151 -8.02 3.29 -0.48
C TRP A 151 -8.67 4.66 -0.57
N GLY A 152 -7.95 5.65 -1.12
CA GLY A 152 -8.53 6.95 -1.43
C GLY A 152 -9.68 6.85 -2.43
N ILE A 153 -9.50 6.14 -3.54
CA ILE A 153 -10.56 5.90 -4.53
C ILE A 153 -11.70 5.07 -3.94
N TRP A 154 -11.37 4.01 -3.18
CA TRP A 154 -12.37 3.20 -2.50
C TRP A 154 -13.24 4.05 -1.58
N SER A 155 -12.62 4.93 -0.78
CA SER A 155 -13.30 5.78 0.18
C SER A 155 -14.17 6.84 -0.51
N LEU A 156 -13.74 7.38 -1.65
CA LEU A 156 -14.61 8.25 -2.47
C LEU A 156 -15.89 7.55 -2.91
N ILE A 157 -15.83 6.25 -3.21
CA ILE A 157 -17.03 5.48 -3.55
C ILE A 157 -17.87 5.24 -2.31
N GLN A 158 -17.27 4.82 -1.20
CA GLN A 158 -18.00 4.60 0.05
C GLN A 158 -18.70 5.87 0.56
N ALA A 159 -18.11 7.04 0.35
CA ALA A 159 -18.74 8.33 0.64
C ALA A 159 -20.06 8.58 -0.12
N THR A 160 -20.33 7.81 -1.18
CA THR A 160 -21.55 7.92 -1.99
C THR A 160 -22.56 6.80 -1.74
N ILE A 161 -22.12 5.62 -1.29
CA ILE A 161 -22.98 4.42 -1.18
C ILE A 161 -23.05 3.80 0.22
N SER A 162 -22.12 4.09 1.12
CA SER A 162 -22.06 3.44 2.43
C SER A 162 -23.15 3.95 3.38
N HIS A 163 -23.64 3.06 4.22
CA HIS A 163 -24.55 3.37 5.32
C HIS A 163 -23.84 3.37 6.69
N ILE A 164 -22.54 3.10 6.72
CA ILE A 164 -21.73 3.10 7.93
C ILE A 164 -21.40 4.54 8.33
N ASP A 165 -21.51 4.85 9.62
CA ASP A 165 -21.14 6.14 10.20
C ASP A 165 -19.62 6.27 10.29
N PHE A 166 -19.00 6.63 9.17
CA PHE A 166 -17.58 6.88 9.02
C PHE A 166 -17.37 8.02 8.04
N ASP A 167 -16.42 8.92 8.31
CA ASP A 167 -16.13 10.07 7.43
C ASP A 167 -15.27 9.65 6.24
N TYR A 168 -15.89 8.93 5.31
CA TYR A 168 -15.25 8.48 4.07
C TYR A 168 -14.74 9.62 3.19
N ALA A 169 -15.35 10.80 3.27
CA ALA A 169 -14.92 11.94 2.46
C ALA A 169 -13.56 12.46 2.96
N SER A 170 -13.42 12.69 4.27
CA SER A 170 -12.14 13.13 4.85
C SER A 170 -11.07 12.04 4.72
N TYR A 171 -11.41 10.77 5.00
CA TYR A 171 -10.48 9.66 4.84
C TYR A 171 -9.98 9.54 3.40
N ALA A 172 -10.84 9.76 2.40
CA ALA A 172 -10.42 9.76 1.00
C ALA A 172 -9.35 10.83 0.68
N GLU A 173 -9.51 12.05 1.22
CA GLU A 173 -8.54 13.12 1.01
C GLU A 173 -7.19 12.82 1.70
N GLU A 174 -7.22 12.24 2.90
CA GLU A 174 -6.00 11.84 3.60
C GLU A 174 -5.23 10.79 2.80
N ARG A 175 -5.90 9.70 2.39
CA ARG A 175 -5.28 8.61 1.63
C ARG A 175 -4.79 9.05 0.26
N LEU A 176 -5.56 9.87 -0.47
CA LEU A 176 -5.07 10.46 -1.72
C LEU A 176 -3.90 11.43 -1.46
N GLY A 177 -3.91 12.15 -0.34
CA GLY A 177 -2.81 12.99 0.10
C GLY A 177 -1.49 12.22 0.25
N GLU A 178 -1.54 10.98 0.77
CA GLU A 178 -0.38 10.09 0.82
C GLU A 178 0.17 9.78 -0.58
N TYR A 179 -0.72 9.47 -1.53
CA TYR A 179 -0.34 9.21 -2.91
C TYR A 179 0.32 10.44 -3.56
N TRP A 180 -0.25 11.63 -3.35
CA TRP A 180 0.31 12.86 -3.90
C TRP A 180 1.64 13.24 -3.27
N ALA A 181 1.80 13.06 -1.95
CA ALA A 181 3.07 13.26 -1.27
C ALA A 181 4.15 12.34 -1.86
N TYR A 182 3.85 11.04 -1.96
CA TYR A 182 4.71 10.06 -2.64
C TYR A 182 5.06 10.49 -4.07
N LYS A 183 4.05 10.85 -4.88
CA LYS A 183 4.25 11.21 -6.29
C LYS A 183 5.20 12.40 -6.41
N SER A 184 5.01 13.42 -5.56
CA SER A 184 5.82 14.63 -5.56
C SER A 184 7.27 14.42 -5.14
N GLU A 185 7.56 13.36 -4.36
CA GLU A 185 8.93 12.92 -4.10
C GLU A 185 9.53 12.22 -5.33
N VAL A 186 8.77 11.30 -5.94
CA VAL A 186 9.25 10.50 -7.07
C VAL A 186 9.49 11.33 -8.33
N ASP A 187 8.62 12.30 -8.62
CA ASP A 187 8.78 13.18 -9.79
C ASP A 187 9.65 14.42 -9.51
N GLY A 188 10.12 14.58 -8.27
CA GLY A 188 10.98 15.68 -7.82
C GLY A 188 10.27 17.04 -7.70
N SER A 189 8.97 17.12 -7.95
CA SER A 189 8.21 18.37 -7.91
C SER A 189 8.16 18.99 -6.51
N ARG A 190 8.16 18.18 -5.44
CA ARG A 190 8.27 18.69 -4.07
C ARG A 190 9.59 19.44 -3.89
N ALA A 191 10.71 18.79 -4.18
CA ALA A 191 12.04 19.38 -4.02
C ALA A 191 12.18 20.67 -4.85
N ALA A 192 11.69 20.68 -6.09
CA ALA A 192 11.68 21.86 -6.95
C ALA A 192 10.84 23.02 -6.37
N SER A 193 9.78 22.71 -5.62
CA SER A 193 8.93 23.71 -4.96
C SER A 193 9.48 24.20 -3.60
N GLY A 194 10.58 23.64 -3.10
CA GLY A 194 11.16 24.00 -1.81
C GLY A 194 10.30 23.61 -0.60
N LYS A 195 9.31 22.72 -0.77
CA LYS A 195 8.48 22.22 0.33
C LYS A 195 9.21 21.15 1.12
N GLU A 196 9.03 21.15 2.44
CA GLU A 196 9.51 20.06 3.30
C GLU A 196 8.77 18.75 3.00
N PRO A 197 9.44 17.58 3.11
CA PRO A 197 8.77 16.28 2.99
C PRO A 197 7.69 16.13 4.06
N SER A 198 6.61 15.41 3.74
CA SER A 198 5.56 15.10 4.71
C SER A 198 6.11 14.25 5.87
N LEU A 199 5.43 14.23 7.02
CA LEU A 199 5.85 13.37 8.14
C LEU A 199 5.95 11.90 7.71
N ARG A 200 4.99 11.43 6.91
CA ARG A 200 4.97 10.09 6.31
C ARG A 200 6.25 9.83 5.50
N GLU A 201 6.60 10.72 4.57
CA GLU A 201 7.78 10.53 3.72
C GLU A 201 9.10 10.65 4.51
N ARG A 202 9.15 11.52 5.53
CA ARG A 202 10.31 11.58 6.45
C ARG A 202 10.48 10.29 7.24
N ARG A 203 9.40 9.74 7.81
CA ARG A 203 9.41 8.47 8.53
C ARG A 203 9.76 7.32 7.60
N TRP A 204 9.22 7.32 6.39
CA TRP A 204 9.55 6.33 5.37
C TRP A 204 11.05 6.34 5.04
N ALA A 205 11.66 7.50 4.83
CA ALA A 205 13.09 7.63 4.56
C ALA A 205 13.99 7.50 5.80
N SER A 206 13.44 7.37 7.01
CA SER A 206 14.21 7.35 8.26
C SER A 206 14.97 6.04 8.45
N ASP A 207 16.26 6.14 8.79
CA ASP A 207 17.07 5.04 9.31
C ASP A 207 17.02 4.91 10.84
N GLU A 208 16.24 5.79 11.50
CA GLU A 208 15.99 5.82 12.95
C GLU A 208 14.51 5.60 13.28
#